data_AF-A0A964TZ67-F1
#
_entry.id   AF-A0A964TZ67-F1
#
_cell.length_a   1.000
_cell.length_b   1.000
_cell.length_c   1.000
_cell.angle_alpha   90.00
_cell.angle_beta   90.00
_cell.angle_gamma   90.00
#
_symmetry.space_group_name_H-M   'P 1'
#
loop_
_entity.id
_entity.type
_entity.pdbx_description
1 polymer ?
#
loop_
_entity_poly.entity_id
_entity_poly.type
_entity_poly.pdbx_seq_one_letter_code
_entity_poly.pdbx_strand_id
1 'polypeptide(L)'
;MKILLAFCLLAAGALAPPPAMAQIHPPSGAEQSWPLPRFYQREHPQHRLAYWYANESMGQAREARDMLCGFTGQHWALDWELHYRWGLRATPRRVYQRVEERDQHLATCRSRKLRDYRRDEYRRDPGSHSDA
;
A
#
# COMPACT_ATOMS: atom_id res chain seq x y z
N MET A 1 -53.85 71.10 -19.40
CA MET A 1 -54.88 70.47 -18.55
C MET A 1 -54.78 68.95 -18.71
N LYS A 2 -54.66 68.22 -17.58
CA LYS A 2 -55.06 66.80 -17.34
C LYS A 2 -54.24 65.70 -18.05
N ILE A 3 -53.19 65.13 -17.41
CA ILE A 3 -53.11 63.99 -16.44
C ILE A 3 -53.21 62.61 -17.13
N LEU A 4 -52.36 61.67 -16.68
CA LEU A 4 -52.43 60.18 -16.71
C LEU A 4 -51.62 59.52 -17.84
N LEU A 5 -50.80 58.48 -17.65
CA LEU A 5 -50.51 57.61 -16.51
C LEU A 5 -49.15 56.93 -16.76
N ALA A 6 -48.26 56.96 -15.77
CA ALA A 6 -47.10 56.09 -15.69
C ALA A 6 -47.56 54.68 -15.29
N PHE A 7 -47.27 53.68 -16.13
CA PHE A 7 -47.43 52.28 -15.76
C PHE A 7 -46.06 51.68 -15.46
N CYS A 8 -45.73 51.67 -14.17
CA CYS A 8 -44.76 50.75 -13.58
C CYS A 8 -45.26 49.32 -13.78
N LEU A 9 -44.54 48.53 -14.57
CA LEU A 9 -44.58 47.06 -14.50
C LEU A 9 -43.23 46.60 -13.94
N LEU A 10 -43.09 46.71 -12.62
CA LEU A 10 -42.11 45.93 -11.88
C LEU A 10 -42.63 44.50 -11.82
N ALA A 11 -42.11 43.65 -12.69
CA ALA A 11 -42.31 42.21 -12.58
C ALA A 11 -41.66 41.75 -11.27
N ALA A 12 -42.50 41.36 -10.30
CA ALA A 12 -42.07 40.67 -9.10
C ALA A 12 -41.47 39.32 -9.52
N GLY A 13 -40.14 39.24 -9.51
CA GLY A 13 -39.42 37.99 -9.66
C GLY A 13 -39.70 37.11 -8.45
N ALA A 14 -40.55 36.10 -8.63
CA ALA A 14 -40.72 35.02 -7.66
C ALA A 14 -39.39 34.25 -7.56
N LEU A 15 -38.64 34.49 -6.48
CA LEU A 15 -37.52 33.64 -6.10
C LEU A 15 -38.08 32.26 -5.76
N ALA A 16 -37.92 31.32 -6.68
CA ALA A 16 -38.14 29.91 -6.42
C ALA A 16 -37.21 29.48 -5.26
N PRO A 17 -37.70 28.73 -4.26
CA PRO A 17 -36.84 28.19 -3.22
C PRO A 17 -35.82 27.23 -3.85
N PRO A 18 -34.58 27.18 -3.36
CA PRO A 18 -33.60 26.23 -3.85
C PRO A 18 -34.12 24.80 -3.64
N PRO A 19 -33.83 23.86 -4.57
CA PRO A 19 -34.21 22.48 -4.39
C PRO A 19 -33.61 21.95 -3.09
N ALA A 20 -34.44 21.32 -2.27
CA ALA A 20 -34.01 20.61 -1.07
C ALA A 20 -32.85 19.70 -1.45
N MET A 21 -31.71 19.85 -0.78
CA MET A 21 -30.53 19.02 -1.01
C MET A 21 -30.95 17.55 -0.85
N ALA A 22 -30.96 16.84 -1.97
CA ALA A 22 -31.16 15.40 -1.98
C ALA A 22 -30.14 14.80 -1.02
N GLN A 23 -30.63 14.09 -0.01
CA GLN A 23 -29.78 13.36 0.91
C GLN A 23 -29.02 12.33 0.08
N ILE A 24 -27.73 12.58 -0.12
CA ILE A 24 -26.82 11.63 -0.74
C ILE A 24 -26.70 10.48 0.25
N HIS A 25 -27.53 9.45 0.07
CA HIS A 25 -27.31 8.17 0.70
C HIS A 25 -26.01 7.59 0.10
N PRO A 26 -25.00 7.25 0.92
CA PRO A 26 -23.81 6.60 0.40
C PRO A 26 -24.22 5.27 -0.26
N PRO A 27 -23.57 4.86 -1.36
CA PRO A 27 -23.89 3.61 -2.01
C PRO A 27 -23.72 2.46 -1.01
N SER A 28 -24.74 1.59 -0.94
CA SER A 28 -24.87 0.42 -0.06
C SER A 28 -23.86 -0.70 -0.34
N GLY A 29 -22.72 -0.37 -0.95
CA GLY A 29 -21.64 -1.29 -1.32
C GLY A 29 -20.25 -0.84 -0.86
N ALA A 30 -20.16 0.14 0.05
CA ALA A 30 -18.93 0.37 0.80
C ALA A 30 -18.73 -0.79 1.78
N GLU A 31 -18.27 -1.93 1.24
CA GLU A 31 -17.51 -2.92 2.01
C GLU A 31 -16.59 -2.15 2.95
N GLN A 32 -16.71 -2.48 4.23
CA GLN A 32 -16.00 -1.86 5.33
C GLN A 32 -14.51 -1.78 4.98
N SER A 33 -14.07 -0.60 4.52
CA SER A 33 -12.67 -0.29 4.36
C SER A 33 -12.07 -0.28 5.76
N TRP A 34 -11.49 -1.41 6.14
CA TRP A 34 -10.80 -1.52 7.40
C TRP A 34 -9.59 -0.56 7.37
N PRO A 35 -9.43 0.34 8.36
CA PRO A 35 -10.29 0.60 9.54
C PRO A 35 -11.18 1.86 9.41
N LEU A 36 -12.24 1.94 10.24
CA LEU A 36 -13.18 3.06 10.29
C LEU A 36 -12.57 4.36 10.88
N PRO A 37 -12.98 5.58 10.41
CA PRO A 37 -12.35 6.85 10.78
C PRO A 37 -12.41 7.28 12.25
N ARG A 38 -13.28 6.71 13.09
CA ARG A 38 -13.33 7.04 14.54
C ARG A 38 -12.18 6.41 15.36
N PHE A 39 -11.38 5.54 14.76
CA PHE A 39 -10.27 4.84 15.43
C PHE A 39 -8.87 5.47 15.23
N TYR A 40 -8.77 6.63 14.56
CA TYR A 40 -7.48 7.33 14.41
C TYR A 40 -6.87 7.85 15.72
N GLN A 41 -7.54 7.72 16.87
CA GLN A 41 -7.16 8.43 18.09
C GLN A 41 -6.01 7.86 18.93
N ARG A 42 -5.43 6.70 18.61
CA ARG A 42 -4.11 6.22 19.09
C ARG A 42 -3.98 4.77 18.60
N GLU A 43 -3.41 4.56 17.42
CA GLU A 43 -3.06 3.21 17.02
C GLU A 43 -2.18 2.58 18.09
N HIS A 44 -2.61 1.43 18.63
CA HIS A 44 -1.82 0.71 19.62
C HIS A 44 -0.44 0.40 19.01
N PRO A 45 0.69 0.67 19.70
CA PRO A 45 2.03 0.53 19.13
C PRO A 45 2.27 -0.83 18.46
N GLN A 46 1.67 -1.90 19.01
CA GLN A 46 1.71 -3.24 18.44
C GLN A 46 1.08 -3.34 17.05
N HIS A 47 -0.07 -2.71 16.82
CA HIS A 47 -0.75 -2.75 15.52
C HIS A 47 0.06 -2.01 14.46
N ARG A 48 0.67 -0.86 14.81
CA ARG A 48 1.56 -0.13 13.91
C ARG A 48 2.79 -0.97 13.55
N LEU A 49 3.41 -1.60 14.55
CA LEU A 49 4.56 -2.47 14.31
C LEU A 49 4.20 -3.69 13.46
N ALA A 50 3.05 -4.31 13.71
CA ALA A 50 2.55 -5.44 12.92
C ALA A 50 2.25 -5.05 11.47
N TYR A 51 1.66 -3.86 11.25
CA TYR A 51 1.40 -3.31 9.92
C TYR A 51 2.70 -3.08 9.16
N TRP A 52 3.69 -2.46 9.80
CA TRP A 52 5.04 -2.30 9.23
C TRP A 52 5.66 -3.65 8.86
N TYR A 53 5.68 -4.59 9.81
CA TYR A 53 6.24 -5.92 9.59
C TYR A 53 5.59 -6.66 8.43
N ALA A 54 4.26 -6.55 8.30
CA ALA A 54 3.52 -7.19 7.23
C ALA A 54 3.89 -6.63 5.85
N ASN A 55 4.01 -5.30 5.73
CA ASN A 55 4.45 -4.67 4.49
C ASN A 55 5.89 -5.04 4.13
N GLU A 56 6.79 -4.97 5.11
CA GLU A 56 8.21 -5.31 4.94
C GLU A 56 8.38 -6.76 4.49
N SER A 57 7.67 -7.68 5.16
CA SER A 57 7.68 -9.10 4.84
C SER A 57 7.15 -9.36 3.43
N MET A 58 6.08 -8.67 3.01
CA MET A 58 5.56 -8.77 1.64
C MET A 58 6.57 -8.27 0.61
N GLY A 59 7.26 -7.16 0.87
CA GLY A 59 8.30 -6.64 -0.02
C GLY A 59 9.45 -7.63 -0.20
N GLN A 60 10.01 -8.11 0.91
CA GLN A 60 11.07 -9.10 0.93
C GLN A 60 10.65 -10.44 0.28
N ALA A 61 9.40 -10.88 0.47
CA ALA A 61 8.89 -12.10 -0.15
C ALA A 61 8.72 -11.97 -1.67
N ARG A 62 8.28 -10.80 -2.16
CA ARG A 62 8.23 -10.51 -3.60
C ARG A 62 9.63 -10.53 -4.19
N GLU A 63 10.58 -9.83 -3.55
CA GLU A 63 11.97 -9.81 -4.01
C GLU A 63 12.56 -11.22 -4.10
N ALA A 64 12.37 -12.04 -3.06
CA ALA A 64 12.84 -13.43 -3.06
C ALA A 64 12.23 -14.27 -4.19
N ARG A 65 10.95 -14.09 -4.47
CA ARG A 65 10.25 -14.77 -5.58
C ARG A 65 10.76 -14.30 -6.92
N ASP A 66 10.87 -12.99 -7.11
CA ASP A 66 11.25 -12.38 -8.39
C ASP A 66 12.71 -12.72 -8.75
N MET A 67 13.60 -12.85 -7.76
CA MET A 67 14.96 -13.36 -7.94
C MET A 67 15.06 -14.89 -8.03
N LEU A 68 13.96 -15.63 -7.89
CA LEU A 68 13.94 -17.09 -7.83
C LEU A 68 14.93 -17.64 -6.77
N CYS A 69 14.86 -17.10 -5.55
CA CYS A 69 15.71 -17.52 -4.43
C CYS A 69 15.35 -18.90 -3.87
N GLY A 70 14.15 -19.42 -4.17
CA GLY A 70 13.69 -20.74 -3.72
C GLY A 70 13.27 -20.81 -2.24
N PHE A 71 13.06 -19.66 -1.58
CA PHE A 71 12.59 -19.63 -0.21
C PHE A 71 11.12 -20.06 -0.10
N THR A 72 10.78 -20.82 0.94
CA THR A 72 9.45 -21.43 1.13
C THR A 72 8.97 -21.35 2.59
N GLY A 73 7.72 -21.71 2.82
CA GLY A 73 7.08 -21.73 4.15
C GLY A 73 6.39 -20.41 4.52
N GLN A 74 5.65 -20.43 5.63
CA GLN A 74 4.79 -19.31 6.06
C GLN A 74 5.53 -17.97 6.18
N HIS A 75 6.79 -18.01 6.60
CA HIS A 75 7.61 -16.82 6.73
C HIS A 75 7.96 -16.15 5.39
N TRP A 76 7.92 -16.85 4.26
CA TRP A 76 8.09 -16.29 2.91
C TRP A 76 6.80 -16.24 2.08
N ALA A 77 5.65 -16.50 2.70
CA ALA A 77 4.37 -16.43 2.02
C ALA A 77 4.08 -15.01 1.51
N LEU A 78 3.47 -14.90 0.33
CA LEU A 78 2.91 -13.65 -0.19
C LEU A 78 1.50 -13.41 0.37
N ASP A 79 1.40 -13.43 1.69
CA ASP A 79 0.16 -13.25 2.43
C ASP A 79 0.38 -12.18 3.52
N TRP A 80 -0.19 -11.00 3.29
CA TRP A 80 -0.05 -9.86 4.20
C TRP A 80 -0.71 -10.13 5.55
N GLU A 81 -1.88 -10.77 5.56
CA GLU A 81 -2.64 -11.02 6.77
C GLU A 81 -1.93 -12.03 7.67
N LEU A 82 -1.30 -13.05 7.07
CA LEU A 82 -0.44 -14.00 7.79
C LEU A 82 0.67 -13.26 8.54
N HIS A 83 1.38 -12.36 7.87
CA HIS A 83 2.46 -11.59 8.48
C HIS A 83 1.95 -10.64 9.55
N TYR A 84 0.83 -9.96 9.27
CA TYR A 84 0.19 -9.05 10.22
C TYR A 84 -0.22 -9.76 11.51
N ARG A 85 -0.90 -10.91 11.41
CA ARG A 85 -1.31 -11.73 12.56
C ARG A 85 -0.12 -12.30 13.33
N TRP A 86 1.00 -12.57 12.67
CA TRP A 86 2.24 -12.93 13.37
C TRP A 86 2.81 -11.71 14.12
N GLY A 87 2.88 -10.56 13.46
CA GLY A 87 3.37 -9.30 14.03
C GLY A 87 2.57 -8.86 15.25
N LEU A 88 1.25 -9.09 15.27
CA LEU A 88 0.40 -8.79 16.44
C LEU A 88 0.76 -9.59 17.69
N ARG A 89 1.32 -10.79 17.54
CA ARG A 89 1.65 -11.71 18.65
C ARG A 89 3.13 -11.70 19.01
N ALA A 90 3.99 -11.25 18.11
CA ALA A 90 5.42 -11.21 18.31
C ALA A 90 5.83 -10.02 19.19
N THR A 91 6.84 -10.21 20.04
CA THR A 91 7.45 -9.08 20.76
C THR A 91 8.16 -8.14 19.78
N PRO A 92 8.31 -6.84 20.08
CA PRO A 92 9.00 -5.92 19.17
C PRO A 92 10.39 -6.39 18.74
N ARG A 93 11.19 -6.91 19.68
CA ARG A 93 12.50 -7.51 19.38
C ARG A 93 12.42 -8.64 18.36
N ARG A 94 11.43 -9.54 18.47
CA ARG A 94 11.26 -10.67 17.55
C ARG A 94 10.87 -10.19 16.16
N VAL A 95 10.05 -9.14 16.06
CA VAL A 95 9.67 -8.52 14.78
C VAL A 95 10.89 -7.99 14.05
N TYR A 96 11.71 -7.16 14.70
CA TYR A 96 12.93 -6.64 14.07
C TYR A 96 13.93 -7.74 13.71
N GLN A 97 14.15 -8.71 14.61
CA GLN A 97 15.01 -9.85 14.33
C GLN A 97 14.55 -10.64 13.10
N ARG A 98 13.24 -10.82 12.92
CA ARG A 98 12.69 -11.53 11.76
C ARG A 98 12.97 -10.79 10.45
N VAL A 99 12.87 -9.46 10.44
CA VAL A 99 13.19 -8.65 9.24
C VAL A 99 14.69 -8.76 8.92
N GLU A 100 15.56 -8.65 9.92
CA GLU A 100 17.00 -8.77 9.72
C GLU A 100 17.42 -10.16 9.19
N GLU A 101 16.85 -11.24 9.75
CA GLU A 101 17.08 -12.61 9.25
C GLU A 101 16.67 -12.74 7.77
N ARG A 102 15.59 -12.07 7.36
CA ARG A 102 15.13 -12.06 5.96
C ARG A 102 16.05 -11.25 5.06
N ASP A 103 16.56 -10.13 5.53
CA ASP A 103 17.56 -9.33 4.80
C ASP A 103 18.85 -10.12 4.57
N GLN A 104 19.31 -10.87 5.57
CA GLN A 104 20.50 -11.73 5.46
C GLN A 104 20.29 -12.84 4.42
N HIS A 105 19.11 -13.48 4.41
CA HIS A 105 18.75 -14.46 3.38
C HIS A 105 18.74 -13.84 1.98
N LEU A 106 18.10 -12.67 1.81
CA LEU A 106 18.06 -11.96 0.54
C LEU A 106 19.45 -11.53 0.07
N ALA A 107 20.30 -11.01 0.98
CA ALA A 107 21.67 -10.65 0.66
C ALA A 107 22.46 -11.85 0.12
N THR A 108 22.33 -13.00 0.78
CA THR A 108 22.94 -14.26 0.31
C THR A 108 22.44 -14.65 -1.08
N CYS A 109 21.14 -14.52 -1.33
CA CYS A 109 20.55 -14.81 -2.64
C CYS A 109 21.09 -13.85 -3.73
N ARG A 110 21.10 -12.54 -3.45
CA ARG A 110 21.66 -11.52 -4.36
C ARG A 110 23.11 -11.83 -4.73
N SER A 111 23.95 -12.17 -3.75
CA SER A 111 25.34 -12.55 -4.01
C SER A 111 25.46 -13.81 -4.88
N ARG A 112 24.57 -14.80 -4.71
CA ARG A 112 24.55 -15.99 -5.58
C ARG A 112 24.18 -15.60 -7.01
N LYS A 113 23.11 -14.84 -7.21
CA LYS A 113 22.65 -14.41 -8.54
C LYS A 113 23.69 -13.58 -9.29
N LEU A 114 24.42 -12.70 -8.59
CA LEU A 114 25.53 -11.96 -9.18
C LEU A 114 26.67 -12.87 -9.65
N ARG A 115 27.00 -13.91 -8.88
CA ARG A 115 28.00 -14.90 -9.31
C ARG A 115 27.54 -15.69 -10.53
N ASP A 116 26.26 -16.08 -10.57
CA ASP A 116 25.68 -16.81 -11.70
C ASP A 116 25.70 -15.96 -12.98
N TYR A 117 25.30 -14.69 -12.90
CA TYR A 117 25.36 -13.75 -14.03
C TYR A 117 26.78 -13.62 -14.61
N ARG A 118 27.79 -13.39 -13.75
CA ARG A 118 29.19 -13.28 -14.20
C ARG A 118 29.70 -14.57 -14.84
N ARG A 119 29.30 -15.73 -14.31
CA ARG A 119 29.67 -17.03 -14.89
C ARG A 119 29.03 -17.21 -16.27
N ASP A 120 27.79 -16.80 -16.44
CA ASP A 120 27.06 -16.92 -17.71
C ASP A 120 27.64 -16.00 -18.79
N GLU A 121 28.07 -14.80 -18.41
CA GLU A 121 28.80 -13.87 -19.28
C GLU A 121 30.12 -14.48 -19.77
N TYR A 122 30.97 -14.97 -18.86
CA TYR A 122 32.22 -15.65 -19.22
C TYR A 122 31.98 -16.87 -20.15
N ARG A 123 30.92 -17.65 -19.89
CA ARG A 123 30.58 -18.80 -20.75
C ARG A 123 30.19 -18.35 -22.16
N ARG A 124 29.50 -17.22 -22.29
CA ARG A 124 29.07 -16.70 -23.59
C ARG A 124 30.24 -16.10 -24.39
N ASP A 125 31.18 -15.45 -23.72
CA ASP A 125 32.34 -14.81 -24.35
C ASP A 125 33.59 -14.89 -23.49
N PRO A 126 34.43 -15.94 -23.67
CA PRO A 126 35.65 -16.13 -22.91
C PRO A 126 36.74 -15.09 -23.22
N GLY A 127 36.62 -14.36 -24.34
CA GLY A 127 37.67 -13.49 -24.88
C GLY A 127 37.61 -12.04 -24.40
N SER A 128 36.44 -11.56 -23.99
CA SER A 128 36.19 -10.16 -23.60
C SER A 128 36.96 -9.64 -22.38
N HIS A 129 37.60 -10.52 -21.60
CA HIS A 129 38.28 -10.17 -20.35
C HIS A 129 39.82 -10.14 -20.46
N SER A 130 40.38 -10.21 -21.68
CA SER A 130 41.82 -10.40 -21.90
C SER A 130 42.65 -9.12 -22.01
N ASP A 131 42.04 -7.93 -21.96
CA ASP A 131 42.74 -6.65 -22.15
C ASP A 131 42.49 -5.69 -20.97
N ALA A 132 43.22 -5.88 -19.86
CA ALA A 132 43.37 -4.87 -18.79
C ALA A 132 44.68 -5.08 -18.01
#